data_AF-A0A1E3H560-F1
#
_entry.id   AF-A0A1E3H560-F1
#
_cell.length_a   1.000
_cell.length_b   1.000
_cell.length_c   1.000
_cell.angle_alpha   90.00
_cell.angle_beta   90.00
_cell.angle_gamma   90.00
#
_symmetry.space_group_name_H-M   'P 1'
#
loop_
_entity.id
_entity.type
_entity.pdbx_description
1 polymer ?
#
loop_
_entity_poly.entity_id
_entity_poly.type
_entity_poly.pdbx_seq_one_letter_code
_entity_poly.pdbx_strand_id
1 'polypeptide(L)'
;MRALCALWRDGGTGRGRPCRHGPGRGAGLDRTALRAAMPAGAARNALDCALFALEARLAGVSAATLAGLPEPGPVVTAYTLSLDTPEKMHAAAAANAARPLLKIKLGGDGDDERLGAVRAGAPNARLIVDANEGWTPASFADRMAACARHRVSLIEQPLPQASDDMLIDLPRSVPVCADESAHTAADIPRLARLYDAVNIKLDKTGGLTEALEMASAARAAGLDIMVGCMLATSLAMAPALLIAGEAAHVDLDGPLLLARDRTPGLVFEGSTILPPDPRIWA
;
A
#
# COMPACT_ATOMS: atom_id res chain seq x y z
N MET A 1 31.43 -2.88 6.28
CA MET A 1 31.01 -1.46 6.31
C MET A 1 32.15 -0.53 5.84
N ARG A 2 32.51 -0.57 4.55
CA ARG A 2 33.53 0.30 3.90
C ARG A 2 33.12 0.81 2.51
N ALA A 3 31.92 0.50 2.02
CA ALA A 3 31.57 0.74 0.62
C ALA A 3 30.76 2.02 0.35
N LEU A 4 30.25 2.72 1.38
CA LEU A 4 29.32 3.86 1.17
C LEU A 4 29.97 5.25 1.26
N CYS A 5 31.28 5.36 1.54
CA CYS A 5 31.97 6.66 1.56
C CYS A 5 32.61 7.09 0.23
N ALA A 6 32.56 6.27 -0.82
CA ALA A 6 33.35 6.49 -2.05
C ALA A 6 32.65 7.34 -3.13
N LEU A 7 31.40 7.78 -2.94
CA LEU A 7 30.61 8.42 -3.99
C LEU A 7 30.49 9.95 -3.89
N TRP A 8 31.27 10.61 -3.02
CA TRP A 8 31.17 12.06 -2.83
C TRP A 8 32.52 12.78 -2.83
N ARG A 9 33.41 12.37 -3.74
CA ARG A 9 34.61 13.14 -4.09
C ARG A 9 34.84 13.05 -5.59
N ASP A 10 34.21 13.96 -6.33
CA ASP A 10 34.88 14.65 -7.43
C ASP A 10 34.05 15.87 -7.85
N GLY A 11 34.68 17.04 -7.78
CA GLY A 11 34.12 18.31 -8.22
C GLY A 11 34.15 19.41 -7.16
N GLY A 12 35.16 20.28 -7.21
CA GLY A 12 35.09 21.59 -6.56
C GLY A 12 36.31 21.97 -5.73
N THR A 13 37.19 22.76 -6.34
CA THR A 13 38.28 23.50 -5.69
C THR A 13 37.76 24.41 -4.57
N GLY A 14 38.13 24.13 -3.31
CA GLY A 14 37.78 25.01 -2.19
C GLY A 14 38.42 24.57 -0.87
N ARG A 15 39.45 25.31 -0.44
CA ARG A 15 40.21 25.26 0.83
C ARG A 15 39.55 24.43 1.95
N GLY A 16 40.13 23.24 2.21
CA GLY A 16 39.70 22.35 3.28
C GLY A 16 40.01 22.90 4.68
N ARG A 17 38.99 23.01 5.52
CA ARG A 17 39.15 22.92 6.98
C ARG A 17 39.11 21.44 7.37
N PRO A 18 40.08 20.92 8.14
CA PRO A 18 40.03 19.53 8.59
C PRO A 18 38.85 19.36 9.55
N CYS A 19 37.92 18.46 9.22
CA CYS A 19 36.90 18.00 10.15
C CYS A 19 37.62 17.35 11.34
N ARG A 20 37.46 17.95 12.53
CA ARG A 20 37.94 17.38 13.79
C ARG A 20 37.17 16.09 14.05
N HIS A 21 37.85 14.96 13.93
CA HIS A 21 37.30 13.67 14.31
C HIS A 21 37.37 13.55 15.84
N GLY A 22 36.23 13.73 16.52
CA GLY A 22 36.07 13.31 17.91
C GLY A 22 36.06 11.78 18.03
N PRO A 23 36.37 11.21 19.20
CA PRO A 23 36.39 9.77 19.40
C PRO A 23 34.96 9.25 19.55
N GLY A 24 34.31 9.01 18.42
CA GLY A 24 33.03 8.31 18.32
C GLY A 24 33.02 7.58 16.99
N ARG A 25 33.33 6.28 17.00
CA ARG A 25 33.05 5.41 15.84
C ARG A 25 31.53 5.39 15.73
N GLY A 26 30.97 6.21 14.85
CA GLY A 26 29.53 6.41 14.73
C GLY A 26 28.83 5.07 14.57
N ALA A 27 28.04 4.68 15.58
CA ALA A 27 27.02 3.67 15.36
C ALA A 27 26.15 4.20 14.21
N GLY A 28 26.04 3.43 13.12
CA GLY A 28 25.19 3.81 11.99
C GLY A 28 23.75 4.04 12.47
N LEU A 29 22.97 4.75 11.67
CA LEU A 29 21.55 4.95 11.92
C LEU A 29 20.81 3.61 11.76
N ASP A 30 20.26 3.06 12.84
CA ASP A 30 19.37 1.89 12.80
C ASP A 30 17.93 2.29 12.43
N ARG A 31 17.02 1.33 12.26
CA ARG A 31 15.62 1.60 11.87
C ARG A 31 14.88 2.49 12.87
N THR A 32 15.13 2.33 14.17
CA THR A 32 14.49 3.14 15.21
C THR A 32 14.97 4.59 15.15
N ALA A 33 16.29 4.79 15.03
CA ALA A 33 16.89 6.10 14.87
C ALA A 33 16.46 6.77 13.55
N LEU A 34 16.30 5.99 12.46
CA LEU A 34 15.79 6.46 11.18
C LEU A 34 14.37 7.01 11.30
N ARG A 35 13.49 6.26 11.99
CA ARG A 35 12.10 6.68 12.21
C ARG A 35 12.00 8.00 12.96
N ALA A 36 12.88 8.23 13.94
CA ALA A 36 12.94 9.49 14.69
C ALA A 36 13.56 10.64 13.88
N ALA A 37 14.51 10.34 12.99
CA ALA A 37 15.25 11.34 12.23
C ALA A 37 14.52 11.82 10.96
N MET A 38 13.62 11.01 10.41
CA MET A 38 12.93 11.30 9.15
C MET A 38 11.41 11.17 9.29
N PRO A 39 10.62 12.10 8.68
CA PRO A 39 9.17 11.94 8.63
C PRO A 39 8.78 10.71 7.80
N ALA A 40 7.56 10.22 8.03
CA ALA A 40 6.97 9.19 7.19
C ALA A 40 6.87 9.67 5.73
N GLY A 41 7.01 8.74 4.78
CA GLY A 41 7.09 9.06 3.36
C GLY A 41 8.06 8.18 2.57
N ALA A 42 7.98 8.25 1.25
CA ALA A 42 8.72 7.39 0.32
C ALA A 42 10.25 7.37 0.55
N ALA A 43 10.85 8.52 0.93
CA ALA A 43 12.28 8.58 1.22
C ALA A 43 12.67 7.73 2.44
N ARG A 44 11.87 7.79 3.51
CA ARG A 44 12.08 6.96 4.70
C ARG A 44 11.80 5.50 4.40
N ASN A 45 10.78 5.21 3.59
CA ASN A 45 10.45 3.85 3.14
C ASN A 45 11.66 3.14 2.51
N ALA A 46 12.32 3.79 1.55
CA ALA A 46 13.46 3.21 0.86
C ALA A 46 14.61 2.86 1.83
N LEU A 47 14.91 3.74 2.78
CA LEU A 47 15.97 3.53 3.77
C LEU A 47 15.58 2.48 4.81
N ASP A 48 14.35 2.51 5.31
CA ASP A 48 13.85 1.57 6.31
C ASP A 48 13.87 0.14 5.74
N CYS A 49 13.30 -0.05 4.55
CA CYS A 49 13.29 -1.36 3.90
C CYS A 49 14.71 -1.86 3.57
N ALA A 50 15.65 -0.97 3.19
CA ALA A 50 17.04 -1.35 2.95
C ALA A 50 17.77 -1.75 4.24
N LEU A 51 17.54 -1.03 5.34
CA LEU A 51 18.08 -1.38 6.65
C LEU A 51 17.50 -2.71 7.14
N PHE A 52 16.20 -2.93 6.96
CA PHE A 52 15.52 -4.17 7.34
C PHE A 52 16.14 -5.39 6.65
N ALA A 53 16.31 -5.32 5.32
CA ALA A 53 16.98 -6.37 4.55
C ALA A 53 18.44 -6.59 4.98
N LEU A 54 19.18 -5.49 5.22
CA LEU A 54 20.57 -5.57 5.68
C LEU A 54 20.68 -6.24 7.05
N GLU A 55 19.83 -5.87 8.00
CA GLU A 55 19.77 -6.44 9.35
C GLU A 55 19.45 -7.93 9.29
N ALA A 56 18.44 -8.34 8.49
CA ALA A 56 18.07 -9.73 8.32
C ALA A 56 19.25 -10.56 7.79
N ARG A 57 19.93 -10.06 6.75
CA ARG A 57 21.10 -10.71 6.15
C ARG A 57 22.29 -10.79 7.12
N LEU A 58 22.54 -9.74 7.91
CA LEU A 58 23.63 -9.74 8.90
C LEU A 58 23.35 -10.70 10.06
N ALA A 59 22.09 -10.84 10.45
CA ALA A 59 21.64 -11.77 11.48
C ALA A 59 21.51 -13.22 10.96
N GLY A 60 21.55 -13.44 9.63
CA GLY A 60 21.38 -14.76 9.03
C GLY A 60 19.96 -15.32 9.17
N VAL A 61 18.96 -14.44 9.28
CA VAL A 61 17.53 -14.81 9.40
C VAL A 61 16.73 -14.15 8.28
N SER A 62 15.51 -14.62 8.04
CA SER A 62 14.60 -13.96 7.09
C SER A 62 14.11 -12.61 7.64
N ALA A 63 13.64 -11.74 6.74
CA ALA A 63 12.98 -10.50 7.14
C ALA A 63 11.68 -10.78 7.93
N ALA A 64 10.94 -11.84 7.62
CA ALA A 64 9.77 -12.25 8.40
C ALA A 64 10.15 -12.59 9.85
N THR A 65 11.19 -13.40 10.04
CA THR A 65 11.73 -13.75 11.37
C THR A 65 12.19 -12.51 12.12
N LEU A 66 12.91 -11.60 11.46
CA LEU A 66 13.35 -10.33 12.06
C LEU A 66 12.16 -9.44 12.46
N ALA A 67 11.06 -9.48 11.70
CA ALA A 67 9.82 -8.78 12.00
C ALA A 67 8.98 -9.45 13.12
N GLY A 68 9.36 -10.65 13.56
CA GLY A 68 8.54 -11.45 14.47
C GLY A 68 7.25 -11.98 13.84
N LEU A 69 7.25 -12.16 12.51
CA LEU A 69 6.10 -12.62 11.73
C LEU A 69 6.35 -14.03 11.14
N PRO A 70 5.29 -14.79 10.83
CA PRO A 70 5.45 -16.01 10.03
C PRO A 70 5.97 -15.68 8.63
N GLU A 71 6.62 -16.64 7.99
CA GLU A 71 6.97 -16.53 6.57
C GLU A 71 5.72 -16.27 5.73
N PRO A 72 5.77 -15.34 4.76
CA PRO A 72 4.63 -15.04 3.92
C PRO A 72 4.24 -16.26 3.08
N GLY A 73 2.96 -16.64 3.14
CA GLY A 73 2.36 -17.59 2.21
C GLY A 73 1.93 -16.91 0.90
N PRO A 74 1.34 -17.66 -0.04
CA PRO A 74 0.71 -17.09 -1.22
C PRO A 74 -0.44 -16.15 -0.83
N VAL A 75 -0.54 -14.99 -1.47
CA VAL A 75 -1.62 -14.01 -1.22
C VAL A 75 -2.32 -13.62 -2.52
N VAL A 76 -3.64 -13.44 -2.46
CA VAL A 76 -4.42 -12.98 -3.63
C VAL A 76 -4.43 -11.46 -3.64
N THR A 77 -3.87 -10.86 -4.68
CA THR A 77 -3.94 -9.41 -4.91
C THR A 77 -5.08 -9.02 -5.84
N ALA A 78 -5.65 -7.84 -5.61
CA ALA A 78 -6.51 -7.15 -6.54
C ALA A 78 -5.82 -6.94 -7.89
N TYR A 79 -6.61 -6.64 -8.92
CA TYR A 79 -6.10 -6.10 -10.17
C TYR A 79 -6.89 -4.86 -10.52
N THR A 80 -6.18 -3.75 -10.68
CA THR A 80 -6.77 -2.43 -10.86
C THR A 80 -7.21 -2.23 -12.31
N LEU A 81 -8.48 -1.88 -12.48
CA LEU A 81 -9.04 -1.39 -13.73
C LEU A 81 -9.04 0.14 -13.69
N SER A 82 -8.31 0.75 -14.62
CA SER A 82 -8.28 2.19 -14.82
C SER A 82 -9.66 2.74 -15.18
N LEU A 83 -9.90 3.98 -14.77
CA LEU A 83 -11.10 4.73 -15.13
C LEU A 83 -11.14 4.98 -16.65
N ASP A 84 -12.25 4.62 -17.30
CA ASP A 84 -12.52 4.92 -18.71
C ASP A 84 -14.05 4.94 -18.96
N THR A 85 -14.50 4.84 -20.21
CA THR A 85 -15.92 4.69 -20.56
C THR A 85 -16.49 3.35 -20.07
N PRO A 86 -17.81 3.25 -19.81
CA PRO A 86 -18.44 1.99 -19.40
C PRO A 86 -18.12 0.80 -20.32
N GLU A 87 -18.10 1.00 -21.64
CA GLU A 87 -17.85 -0.05 -22.62
C GLU A 87 -16.44 -0.62 -22.50
N LYS A 88 -15.45 0.26 -22.35
CA LYS A 88 -14.06 -0.16 -22.18
C LYS A 88 -13.82 -0.79 -20.82
N MET A 89 -14.45 -0.29 -19.77
CA MET A 89 -14.36 -0.89 -18.44
C MET A 89 -15.04 -2.26 -18.38
N HIS A 90 -16.16 -2.45 -19.09
CA HIS A 90 -16.75 -3.78 -19.30
C HIS A 90 -15.77 -4.71 -20.00
N ALA A 91 -15.17 -4.28 -21.12
CA ALA A 91 -14.22 -5.10 -21.87
C ALA A 91 -12.99 -5.48 -21.02
N ALA A 92 -12.46 -4.52 -20.24
CA ALA A 92 -11.35 -4.76 -19.32
C ALA A 92 -11.73 -5.73 -18.20
N ALA A 93 -12.94 -5.61 -17.64
CA ALA A 93 -13.46 -6.53 -16.64
C ALA A 93 -13.66 -7.94 -17.21
N ALA A 94 -14.24 -8.07 -18.41
CA ALA A 94 -14.42 -9.35 -19.08
C ALA A 94 -13.09 -10.04 -19.38
N ALA A 95 -12.08 -9.29 -19.84
CA ALA A 95 -10.74 -9.81 -20.08
C ALA A 95 -10.05 -10.29 -18.79
N ASN A 96 -10.46 -9.79 -17.63
CA ASN A 96 -9.89 -10.12 -16.32
C ASN A 96 -10.88 -10.85 -15.41
N ALA A 97 -11.97 -11.41 -15.94
CA ALA A 97 -13.07 -11.98 -15.15
C ALA A 97 -12.68 -13.23 -14.34
N ALA A 98 -11.59 -13.89 -14.71
CA ALA A 98 -11.03 -15.02 -13.97
C ALA A 98 -10.29 -14.57 -12.68
N ARG A 99 -9.97 -13.28 -12.54
CA ARG A 99 -9.35 -12.75 -11.33
C ARG A 99 -10.38 -12.68 -10.21
N PRO A 100 -10.08 -13.19 -9.01
CA PRO A 100 -11.04 -13.24 -7.91
C PRO A 100 -11.36 -11.86 -7.31
N LEU A 101 -10.48 -10.88 -7.49
CA LEU A 101 -10.58 -9.54 -6.92
C LEU A 101 -10.19 -8.49 -7.97
N LEU A 102 -11.09 -7.55 -8.26
CA LEU A 102 -10.84 -6.40 -9.12
C LEU A 102 -10.99 -5.11 -8.32
N LYS A 103 -10.04 -4.19 -8.49
CA LYS A 103 -10.09 -2.83 -7.93
C LYS A 103 -10.49 -1.87 -9.03
N ILE A 104 -11.54 -1.07 -8.81
CA ILE A 104 -12.11 -0.21 -9.84
C ILE A 104 -11.86 1.25 -9.48
N LYS A 105 -11.15 1.98 -10.34
CA LYS A 105 -11.03 3.43 -10.20
C LYS A 105 -12.33 4.12 -10.61
N LEU A 106 -12.81 4.99 -9.75
CA LEU A 106 -14.02 5.79 -9.96
C LEU A 106 -13.66 7.23 -10.36
N GLY A 107 -14.63 7.94 -10.95
CA GLY A 107 -14.43 9.30 -11.46
C GLY A 107 -15.56 10.28 -11.13
N GLY A 108 -16.54 9.89 -10.32
CA GLY A 108 -17.73 10.67 -10.02
C GLY A 108 -18.85 10.43 -11.03
N ASP A 109 -19.14 11.40 -11.88
CA ASP A 109 -20.30 11.32 -12.78
C ASP A 109 -20.19 10.16 -13.78
N GLY A 110 -21.26 9.35 -13.85
CA GLY A 110 -21.30 8.11 -14.62
C GLY A 110 -20.83 6.84 -13.89
N ASP A 111 -20.45 6.93 -12.60
CA ASP A 111 -19.93 5.76 -11.88
C ASP A 111 -20.94 4.60 -11.74
N ASP A 112 -22.25 4.88 -11.63
CA ASP A 112 -23.27 3.79 -11.56
C ASP A 112 -23.26 2.96 -12.87
N GLU A 113 -23.18 3.63 -14.02
CA GLU A 113 -23.09 2.97 -15.34
C GLU A 113 -21.79 2.19 -15.49
N ARG A 114 -20.65 2.77 -15.09
CA ARG A 114 -19.35 2.09 -15.11
C ARG A 114 -19.34 0.86 -14.20
N LEU A 115 -19.90 0.96 -12.99
CA LEU A 115 -19.99 -0.16 -12.06
C LEU A 115 -20.89 -1.27 -12.61
N GLY A 116 -22.03 -0.93 -13.21
CA GLY A 116 -22.89 -1.88 -13.89
C GLY A 116 -22.18 -2.60 -15.04
N ALA A 117 -21.43 -1.87 -15.84
CA ALA A 117 -20.67 -2.40 -16.96
C ALA A 117 -19.54 -3.34 -16.50
N VAL A 118 -18.77 -2.95 -15.48
CA VAL A 118 -17.75 -3.81 -14.86
C VAL A 118 -18.38 -5.07 -14.26
N ARG A 119 -19.49 -4.92 -13.53
CA ARG A 119 -20.19 -6.05 -12.91
C ARG A 119 -20.70 -7.03 -13.96
N ALA A 120 -21.19 -6.55 -15.10
CA ALA A 120 -21.61 -7.40 -16.21
C ALA A 120 -20.42 -8.14 -16.85
N GLY A 121 -19.27 -7.49 -17.01
CA GLY A 121 -18.06 -8.12 -17.55
C GLY A 121 -17.43 -9.15 -16.60
N ALA A 122 -17.49 -8.92 -15.29
CA ALA A 122 -16.95 -9.80 -14.26
C ALA A 122 -17.99 -10.13 -13.16
N PRO A 123 -19.00 -10.98 -13.45
CA PRO A 123 -20.16 -11.18 -12.58
C PRO A 123 -19.84 -11.85 -11.23
N ASN A 124 -18.74 -12.62 -11.19
CA ASN A 124 -18.31 -13.41 -10.04
C ASN A 124 -17.13 -12.81 -9.27
N ALA A 125 -16.44 -11.82 -9.85
CA ALA A 125 -15.31 -11.19 -9.18
C ALA A 125 -15.80 -10.39 -7.97
N ARG A 126 -15.02 -10.43 -6.88
CA ARG A 126 -15.18 -9.47 -5.78
C ARG A 126 -14.72 -8.11 -6.30
N LEU A 127 -15.52 -7.07 -6.06
CA LEU A 127 -15.20 -5.71 -6.47
C LEU A 127 -14.87 -4.87 -5.25
N ILE A 128 -13.74 -4.18 -5.30
CA ILE A 128 -13.45 -3.03 -4.45
C ILE A 128 -13.34 -1.80 -5.35
N VAL A 129 -13.69 -0.64 -4.84
CA VAL A 129 -13.65 0.60 -5.62
C VAL A 129 -12.78 1.61 -4.91
N ASP A 130 -12.21 2.53 -5.66
CA ASP A 130 -11.38 3.60 -5.14
C ASP A 130 -11.82 4.91 -5.79
N ALA A 131 -12.33 5.80 -4.94
CA ALA A 131 -12.84 7.10 -5.35
C ALA A 131 -11.77 8.18 -5.32
N ASN A 132 -10.59 7.93 -4.72
CA ASN A 132 -9.48 8.88 -4.58
C ASN A 132 -9.96 10.28 -4.22
N GLU A 133 -10.69 10.39 -3.10
CA GLU A 133 -11.20 11.66 -2.56
C GLU A 133 -12.30 12.34 -3.43
N GLY A 134 -12.81 11.64 -4.45
CA GLY A 134 -13.65 12.24 -5.49
C GLY A 134 -15.13 12.46 -5.14
N TRP A 135 -15.63 11.94 -4.00
CA TRP A 135 -17.02 12.15 -3.62
C TRP A 135 -17.20 13.40 -2.76
N THR A 136 -18.43 13.91 -2.76
CA THR A 136 -18.84 15.03 -1.92
C THR A 136 -19.95 14.57 -0.98
N PRO A 137 -20.23 15.31 0.10
CA PRO A 137 -21.37 15.00 0.97
C PRO A 137 -22.70 14.93 0.20
N ALA A 138 -22.87 15.76 -0.82
CA ALA A 138 -24.08 15.78 -1.64
C ALA A 138 -24.23 14.53 -2.51
N SER A 139 -23.13 13.95 -2.99
CA SER A 139 -23.16 12.75 -3.83
C SER A 139 -23.03 11.44 -3.05
N PHE A 140 -22.63 11.49 -1.77
CA PHE A 140 -22.27 10.32 -0.98
C PHE A 140 -23.36 9.24 -0.93
N ALA A 141 -24.61 9.63 -0.62
CA ALA A 141 -25.71 8.68 -0.47
C ALA A 141 -26.01 7.94 -1.78
N ASP A 142 -26.08 8.66 -2.90
CA ASP A 142 -26.37 8.07 -4.21
C ASP A 142 -25.24 7.14 -4.67
N ARG A 143 -23.98 7.55 -4.46
CA ARG A 143 -22.81 6.74 -4.83
C ARG A 143 -22.67 5.49 -3.95
N MET A 144 -22.95 5.61 -2.65
CA MET A 144 -23.01 4.49 -1.71
C MET A 144 -24.09 3.47 -2.13
N ALA A 145 -25.28 3.96 -2.52
CA ALA A 145 -26.37 3.12 -3.01
C ALA A 145 -26.00 2.40 -4.33
N ALA A 146 -25.34 3.10 -5.26
CA ALA A 146 -24.85 2.49 -6.51
C ALA A 146 -23.82 1.37 -6.23
N CYS A 147 -22.86 1.62 -5.33
CA CYS A 147 -21.88 0.61 -4.92
C CYS A 147 -22.55 -0.62 -4.30
N ALA A 148 -23.54 -0.43 -3.43
CA ALA A 148 -24.31 -1.52 -2.84
C ALA A 148 -25.09 -2.32 -3.91
N ARG A 149 -25.75 -1.63 -4.85
CA ARG A 149 -26.50 -2.24 -5.97
C ARG A 149 -25.63 -3.18 -6.80
N HIS A 150 -24.38 -2.79 -7.05
CA HIS A 150 -23.41 -3.57 -7.83
C HIS A 150 -22.56 -4.55 -7.01
N ARG A 151 -22.89 -4.74 -5.73
CA ARG A 151 -22.22 -5.69 -4.81
C ARG A 151 -20.73 -5.36 -4.66
N VAL A 152 -20.40 -4.09 -4.50
CA VAL A 152 -19.06 -3.64 -4.08
C VAL A 152 -18.82 -4.06 -2.63
N SER A 153 -17.62 -4.54 -2.34
CA SER A 153 -17.24 -5.06 -1.02
C SER A 153 -16.47 -4.08 -0.15
N LEU A 154 -15.82 -3.08 -0.75
CA LEU A 154 -15.06 -2.04 -0.05
C LEU A 154 -15.00 -0.78 -0.93
N ILE A 155 -15.14 0.40 -0.32
CA ILE A 155 -14.96 1.71 -0.96
C ILE A 155 -13.73 2.38 -0.34
N GLU A 156 -12.68 2.58 -1.11
CA GLU A 156 -11.45 3.27 -0.71
C GLU A 156 -11.59 4.79 -0.92
N GLN A 157 -11.25 5.52 0.14
CA GLN A 157 -11.21 6.98 0.25
C GLN A 157 -12.34 7.72 -0.50
N PRO A 158 -13.61 7.59 -0.05
CA PRO A 158 -14.72 8.27 -0.71
C PRO A 158 -14.60 9.81 -0.67
N LEU A 159 -14.22 10.37 0.49
CA LEU A 159 -14.20 11.82 0.73
C LEU A 159 -12.76 12.35 0.83
N PRO A 160 -12.53 13.64 0.54
CA PRO A 160 -11.25 14.28 0.80
C PRO A 160 -10.83 14.18 2.26
N GLN A 161 -9.56 13.88 2.51
CA GLN A 161 -8.96 13.77 3.85
C GLN A 161 -9.25 15.00 4.70
N ALA A 162 -9.24 16.19 4.10
CA ALA A 162 -9.51 17.45 4.80
C ALA A 162 -10.96 17.60 5.32
N SER A 163 -11.87 16.72 4.89
CA SER A 163 -13.32 16.79 5.17
C SER A 163 -13.94 15.43 5.50
N ASP A 164 -13.14 14.43 5.79
CA ASP A 164 -13.61 13.05 6.00
C ASP A 164 -14.25 12.81 7.38
N ASP A 165 -14.10 13.73 8.33
CA ASP A 165 -14.80 13.70 9.62
C ASP A 165 -16.33 13.60 9.46
N MET A 166 -16.86 14.04 8.32
CA MET A 166 -18.28 13.91 7.98
C MET A 166 -18.77 12.47 7.88
N LEU A 167 -17.86 11.49 7.70
CA LEU A 167 -18.22 10.07 7.67
C LEU A 167 -18.90 9.58 8.94
N ILE A 168 -18.70 10.27 10.08
CA ILE A 168 -19.30 9.89 11.37
C ILE A 168 -20.83 9.89 11.33
N ASP A 169 -21.44 10.79 10.56
CA ASP A 169 -22.88 11.01 10.50
C ASP A 169 -23.50 10.46 9.21
N LEU A 170 -22.68 9.94 8.29
CA LEU A 170 -23.15 9.44 7.00
C LEU A 170 -23.48 7.93 7.07
N PRO A 171 -24.66 7.49 6.61
CA PRO A 171 -25.01 6.08 6.61
C PRO A 171 -24.17 5.32 5.58
N ARG A 172 -23.59 4.19 5.98
CA ARG A 172 -22.69 3.36 5.15
C ARG A 172 -23.27 1.97 4.94
N SER A 173 -23.71 1.67 3.72
CA SER A 173 -24.20 0.33 3.35
C SER A 173 -23.10 -0.59 2.80
N VAL A 174 -21.93 -0.01 2.50
CA VAL A 174 -20.71 -0.72 2.07
C VAL A 174 -19.57 -0.21 2.96
N PRO A 175 -18.66 -1.09 3.43
CA PRO A 175 -17.51 -0.68 4.23
C PRO A 175 -16.64 0.36 3.51
N VAL A 176 -16.11 1.32 4.25
CA VAL A 176 -15.20 2.35 3.74
C VAL A 176 -13.80 2.20 4.31
N CYS A 177 -12.80 2.39 3.45
CA CYS A 177 -11.38 2.23 3.77
C CYS A 177 -10.65 3.58 3.64
N ALA A 178 -9.87 3.95 4.65
CA ALA A 178 -9.00 5.11 4.56
C ALA A 178 -7.73 4.79 3.75
N ASP A 179 -7.40 5.57 2.73
CA ASP A 179 -6.11 5.54 2.04
C ASP A 179 -5.37 6.85 2.25
N GLU A 180 -5.73 7.92 1.55
CA GLU A 180 -5.14 9.25 1.69
C GLU A 180 -5.22 9.77 3.14
N SER A 181 -6.24 9.36 3.91
CA SER A 181 -6.37 9.70 5.33
C SER A 181 -5.47 8.91 6.28
N ALA A 182 -4.82 7.85 5.83
CA ALA A 182 -4.10 6.88 6.66
C ALA A 182 -2.61 6.82 6.33
N HIS A 183 -1.75 7.37 7.18
CA HIS A 183 -0.31 7.43 6.95
C HIS A 183 0.51 6.64 7.97
N THR A 184 0.20 6.73 9.26
CA THR A 184 0.99 6.15 10.36
C THR A 184 0.11 5.56 11.45
N ALA A 185 0.71 4.86 12.42
CA ALA A 185 -0.01 4.34 13.58
C ALA A 185 -0.72 5.44 14.40
N ALA A 186 -0.20 6.67 14.37
CA ALA A 186 -0.78 7.82 15.08
C ALA A 186 -2.15 8.25 14.53
N ASP A 187 -2.48 7.89 13.28
CA ASP A 187 -3.76 8.25 12.66
C ASP A 187 -4.91 7.32 13.13
N ILE A 188 -4.57 6.10 13.56
CA ILE A 188 -5.54 5.03 13.85
C ILE A 188 -6.63 5.44 14.85
N PRO A 189 -6.34 6.11 15.99
CA PRO A 189 -7.40 6.49 16.93
C PRO A 189 -8.49 7.38 16.32
N ARG A 190 -8.12 8.26 15.38
CA ARG A 190 -9.09 9.07 14.64
C ARG A 190 -9.83 8.22 13.61
N LEU A 191 -9.10 7.45 12.82
CA LEU A 191 -9.65 6.66 11.72
C LEU A 191 -10.62 5.57 12.19
N ALA A 192 -10.38 4.97 13.35
CA ALA A 192 -11.26 3.97 13.96
C ALA A 192 -12.68 4.48 14.25
N ARG A 193 -12.87 5.80 14.27
CA ARG A 193 -14.20 6.43 14.45
C ARG A 193 -14.92 6.71 13.13
N LEU A 194 -14.21 6.65 12.00
CA LEU A 194 -14.67 7.16 10.70
C LEU A 194 -14.70 6.08 9.61
N TYR A 195 -13.82 5.09 9.72
CA TYR A 195 -13.60 4.06 8.70
C TYR A 195 -13.79 2.66 9.27
N ASP A 196 -14.06 1.70 8.38
CA ASP A 196 -14.13 0.27 8.73
C ASP A 196 -12.79 -0.43 8.46
N ALA A 197 -12.00 0.12 7.54
CA ALA A 197 -10.71 -0.41 7.15
C ALA A 197 -9.65 0.68 6.94
N VAL A 198 -8.37 0.29 6.94
CA VAL A 198 -7.25 1.16 6.57
C VAL A 198 -6.37 0.51 5.51
N ASN A 199 -5.96 1.29 4.51
CA ASN A 199 -5.02 0.89 3.48
C ASN A 199 -3.60 1.27 3.91
N ILE A 200 -2.82 0.28 4.35
CA ILE A 200 -1.43 0.44 4.74
C ILE A 200 -0.55 0.37 3.49
N LYS A 201 0.11 1.48 3.15
CA LYS A 201 1.11 1.56 2.08
C LYS A 201 2.45 1.98 2.66
N LEU A 202 3.50 1.24 2.32
CA LEU A 202 4.85 1.47 2.86
C LEU A 202 5.39 2.87 2.51
N ASP A 203 5.00 3.42 1.36
CA ASP A 203 5.35 4.78 0.95
C ASP A 203 4.71 5.86 1.83
N LYS A 204 3.56 5.58 2.45
CA LYS A 204 2.89 6.50 3.38
C LYS A 204 3.42 6.34 4.80
N THR A 205 3.56 5.10 5.26
CA THR A 205 4.15 4.78 6.58
C THR A 205 5.62 5.14 6.64
N GLY A 206 6.28 5.30 5.49
CA GLY A 206 7.71 5.52 5.43
C GLY A 206 8.49 4.30 5.91
N GLY A 207 8.05 3.10 5.54
CA GLY A 207 8.76 1.85 5.78
C GLY A 207 7.92 0.76 6.43
N LEU A 208 8.49 -0.45 6.44
CA LEU A 208 7.92 -1.63 7.07
C LEU A 208 7.86 -1.48 8.60
N THR A 209 8.84 -0.82 9.21
CA THR A 209 8.87 -0.65 10.68
C THR A 209 7.62 0.07 11.20
N GLU A 210 7.25 1.20 10.59
CA GLU A 210 6.00 1.92 10.93
C GLU A 210 4.76 1.13 10.49
N ALA A 211 4.81 0.43 9.36
CA ALA A 211 3.68 -0.35 8.86
C ALA A 211 3.29 -1.49 9.81
N LEU A 212 4.26 -2.14 10.46
CA LEU A 212 4.02 -3.15 11.50
C LEU A 212 3.28 -2.57 12.71
N GLU A 213 3.71 -1.38 13.17
CA GLU A 213 3.05 -0.68 14.27
C GLU A 213 1.64 -0.25 13.89
N MET A 214 1.46 0.30 12.68
CA MET A 214 0.16 0.71 12.17
C MET A 214 -0.79 -0.49 12.03
N ALA A 215 -0.31 -1.63 11.53
CA ALA A 215 -1.09 -2.85 11.42
C ALA A 215 -1.51 -3.40 12.80
N SER A 216 -0.60 -3.36 13.78
CA SER A 216 -0.93 -3.72 15.17
C SER A 216 -1.99 -2.79 15.76
N ALA A 217 -1.85 -1.48 15.57
CA ALA A 217 -2.80 -0.49 16.07
C ALA A 217 -4.18 -0.63 15.41
N ALA A 218 -4.23 -0.84 14.09
CA ALA A 218 -5.47 -1.05 13.34
C ALA A 218 -6.23 -2.29 13.84
N ARG A 219 -5.54 -3.42 13.99
CA ARG A 219 -6.12 -4.65 14.57
C ARG A 219 -6.66 -4.43 15.98
N ALA A 220 -5.88 -3.76 16.83
CA ALA A 220 -6.31 -3.45 18.20
C ALA A 220 -7.55 -2.53 18.24
N ALA A 221 -7.73 -1.68 17.23
CA ALA A 221 -8.89 -0.80 17.08
C ALA A 221 -10.09 -1.48 16.38
N GLY A 222 -9.97 -2.74 15.96
CA GLY A 222 -11.03 -3.48 15.27
C GLY A 222 -11.23 -3.06 13.81
N LEU A 223 -10.24 -2.42 13.20
CA LEU A 223 -10.25 -2.06 11.78
C LEU A 223 -9.77 -3.23 10.92
N ASP A 224 -10.45 -3.44 9.78
CA ASP A 224 -9.95 -4.31 8.74
C ASP A 224 -8.69 -3.70 8.09
N ILE A 225 -7.77 -4.57 7.65
CA ILE A 225 -6.54 -4.13 7.00
C ILE A 225 -6.62 -4.42 5.50
N MET A 226 -6.36 -3.38 4.72
CA MET A 226 -5.94 -3.48 3.34
C MET A 226 -4.43 -3.20 3.27
N VAL A 227 -3.69 -4.02 2.52
CA VAL A 227 -2.26 -3.75 2.23
C VAL A 227 -2.15 -3.34 0.77
N GLY A 228 -1.86 -2.07 0.53
CA GLY A 228 -1.81 -1.49 -0.80
C GLY A 228 -0.41 -1.05 -1.21
N CYS A 229 -0.32 -0.56 -2.45
CA CYS A 229 0.92 -0.02 -2.99
C CYS A 229 0.73 1.27 -3.80
N MET A 230 1.84 1.91 -4.08
CA MET A 230 1.97 2.80 -5.24
C MET A 230 2.28 1.98 -6.49
N LEU A 231 2.07 2.54 -7.69
CA LEU A 231 2.49 1.91 -8.94
C LEU A 231 4.02 1.76 -8.98
N ALA A 232 4.52 0.58 -8.63
CA ALA A 232 5.93 0.30 -8.44
C ALA A 232 6.30 -1.15 -8.75
N THR A 233 7.61 -1.43 -8.79
CA THR A 233 8.17 -2.75 -9.13
C THR A 233 8.01 -3.77 -8.00
N SER A 234 8.28 -5.05 -8.29
CA SER A 234 8.28 -6.16 -7.32
C SER A 234 9.12 -5.90 -6.07
N LEU A 235 10.21 -5.14 -6.19
CA LEU A 235 11.05 -4.76 -5.04
C LEU A 235 10.27 -3.97 -3.97
N ALA A 236 9.32 -3.13 -4.38
CA ALA A 236 8.50 -2.35 -3.45
C ALA A 236 7.38 -3.20 -2.82
N MET A 237 6.88 -4.20 -3.54
CA MET A 237 5.84 -5.11 -3.05
C MET A 237 6.40 -6.13 -2.04
N ALA A 238 7.64 -6.59 -2.23
CA ALA A 238 8.25 -7.64 -1.42
C ALA A 238 8.17 -7.41 0.11
N PRO A 239 8.56 -6.25 0.67
CA PRO A 239 8.40 -6.00 2.10
C PRO A 239 6.93 -5.90 2.54
N ALA A 240 6.04 -5.39 1.69
CA ALA A 240 4.60 -5.29 2.00
C ALA A 240 3.93 -6.67 2.15
N LEU A 241 4.44 -7.71 1.46
CA LEU A 241 3.93 -9.08 1.59
C LEU A 241 4.01 -9.62 3.02
N LEU A 242 4.95 -9.14 3.84
CA LEU A 242 5.07 -9.58 5.23
C LEU A 242 3.84 -9.25 6.06
N ILE A 243 3.13 -8.16 5.75
CA ILE A 243 1.89 -7.77 6.45
C ILE A 243 0.62 -8.14 5.66
N ALA A 244 0.76 -8.65 4.43
CA ALA A 244 -0.36 -8.96 3.54
C ALA A 244 -1.08 -10.27 3.89
N GLY A 245 -0.39 -11.23 4.53
CA GLY A 245 -0.94 -12.58 4.78
C GLY A 245 -2.20 -12.61 5.65
N GLU A 246 -2.38 -11.61 6.52
CA GLU A 246 -3.55 -11.48 7.40
C GLU A 246 -4.46 -10.30 6.99
N ALA A 247 -4.20 -9.66 5.85
CA ALA A 247 -5.00 -8.55 5.37
C ALA A 247 -6.32 -9.06 4.77
N ALA A 248 -7.43 -8.36 5.03
CA ALA A 248 -8.71 -8.65 4.41
C ALA A 248 -8.69 -8.36 2.89
N HIS A 249 -7.85 -7.40 2.48
CA HIS A 249 -7.66 -6.99 1.09
C HIS A 249 -6.18 -6.74 0.79
N VAL A 250 -5.71 -7.13 -0.39
CA VAL A 250 -4.32 -6.91 -0.84
C VAL A 250 -4.33 -6.28 -2.23
N ASP A 251 -3.66 -5.14 -2.38
CA ASP A 251 -3.54 -4.35 -3.60
C ASP A 251 -2.05 -4.05 -3.88
N LEU A 252 -1.34 -5.10 -4.31
CA LEU A 252 0.08 -5.15 -4.62
C LEU A 252 0.28 -5.49 -6.10
N ASP A 253 -0.56 -4.90 -6.95
CA ASP A 253 -0.65 -5.19 -8.39
C ASP A 253 0.29 -4.34 -9.24
N GLY A 254 1.06 -3.43 -8.63
CA GLY A 254 2.01 -2.55 -9.31
C GLY A 254 2.82 -3.25 -10.41
N PRO A 255 3.47 -4.40 -10.14
CA PRO A 255 4.22 -5.14 -11.15
C PRO A 255 3.39 -5.61 -12.36
N LEU A 256 2.12 -5.95 -12.16
CA LEU A 256 1.20 -6.39 -13.22
C LEU A 256 0.82 -5.25 -14.16
N LEU A 257 0.90 -4.01 -13.69
CA LEU A 257 0.54 -2.81 -14.43
C LEU A 257 1.75 -2.18 -15.16
N LEU A 258 2.97 -2.61 -14.85
CA LEU A 258 4.18 -2.13 -15.51
C LEU A 258 4.42 -2.87 -16.83
N ALA A 259 4.85 -2.13 -17.86
CA ALA A 259 5.30 -2.76 -19.11
C ALA A 259 6.53 -3.66 -18.93
N ARG A 260 7.33 -3.41 -17.88
CA ARG A 260 8.50 -4.22 -17.51
C ARG A 260 8.80 -4.08 -16.02
N ASP A 261 8.82 -5.20 -15.32
CA ASP A 261 9.24 -5.30 -13.92
C ASP A 261 10.73 -5.70 -13.79
N ARG A 262 11.23 -5.79 -12.55
CA ARG A 262 12.60 -6.24 -12.22
C ARG A 262 12.81 -7.73 -12.52
N THR A 263 14.08 -8.12 -12.61
CA THR A 263 14.51 -9.51 -12.70
C THR A 263 15.67 -9.77 -11.73
N PRO A 264 15.53 -10.66 -10.73
CA PRO A 264 14.30 -11.37 -10.37
C PRO A 264 13.20 -10.41 -9.89
N GLY A 265 11.94 -10.81 -10.11
CA GLY A 265 10.73 -10.14 -9.64
C GLY A 265 9.81 -11.16 -8.94
N LEU A 266 8.71 -10.68 -8.36
CA LEU A 266 7.69 -11.55 -7.77
C LEU A 266 7.07 -12.45 -8.83
N VAL A 267 6.66 -13.64 -8.42
CA VAL A 267 5.96 -14.59 -9.28
C VAL A 267 4.47 -14.45 -9.04
N PHE A 268 3.73 -14.26 -10.13
CA PHE A 268 2.27 -14.14 -10.13
C PHE A 268 1.65 -15.33 -10.86
N GLU A 269 0.80 -16.08 -10.18
CA GLU A 269 -0.09 -17.09 -10.77
C GLU A 269 -1.49 -16.48 -10.89
N GLY A 270 -1.76 -15.83 -12.01
CA GLY A 270 -2.96 -15.01 -12.18
C GLY A 270 -2.93 -13.79 -11.25
N SER A 271 -3.70 -13.84 -10.17
CA SER A 271 -3.73 -12.81 -9.10
C SER A 271 -3.09 -13.30 -7.79
N THR A 272 -2.59 -14.53 -7.74
CA THR A 272 -1.90 -15.04 -6.56
C THR A 272 -0.42 -14.67 -6.64
N ILE A 273 0.06 -13.90 -5.67
CA ILE A 273 1.48 -13.61 -5.48
C ILE A 273 2.07 -14.76 -4.67
N LEU A 274 3.10 -15.42 -5.21
CA LEU A 274 3.82 -16.46 -4.48
C LEU A 274 4.82 -15.83 -3.48
N PRO A 275 5.24 -16.58 -2.44
CA PRO A 275 6.26 -16.11 -1.50
C PRO A 275 7.50 -15.56 -2.23
N PRO A 276 8.03 -14.40 -1.82
CA PRO A 276 9.12 -13.74 -2.53
C PRO A 276 10.41 -14.56 -2.45
N ASP A 277 11.14 -14.66 -3.56
CA ASP A 277 12.52 -15.13 -3.54
C ASP A 277 13.37 -14.15 -2.71
N PRO A 278 14.18 -14.63 -1.74
CA PRO A 278 15.03 -13.76 -0.92
C PRO A 278 15.88 -12.79 -1.76
N ARG A 279 16.37 -13.24 -2.93
CA ARG A 279 17.19 -12.41 -3.86
C ARG A 279 16.48 -11.16 -4.38
N ILE A 280 15.16 -11.05 -4.26
CA ILE A 280 14.40 -9.86 -4.65
C ILE A 280 14.66 -8.72 -3.67
N TRP A 281 14.75 -8.99 -2.37
CA TRP A 281 14.84 -7.94 -1.34
C TRP A 281 15.76 -8.26 -0.15
N ALA A 282 15.78 -9.49 0.38
CA ALA A 282 16.45 -9.86 1.63
C ALA A 282 17.43 -11.02 1.48
#